data_AF-A0AA86MXW8-F1
#
_entry.id   AF-A0AA86MXW8-F1
#
_cell.length_a   1.000
_cell.length_b   1.000
_cell.length_c   1.000
_cell.angle_alpha   90.00
_cell.angle_beta   90.00
_cell.angle_gamma   90.00
#
_symmetry.space_group_name_H-M   'P 1'
#
loop_
_entity.id
_entity.type
_entity.pdbx_description
1 polymer ?
#
loop_
_entity_poly.entity_id
_entity_poly.type
_entity_poly.pdbx_seq_one_letter_code
_entity_poly.pdbx_strand_id
1 'polypeptide(L)'
;MAKGAWCPHCSKLTFHDKGSLSVCSSCQAVGWSWQKAVRHMGKGKGNKCPNCGNQTLHRVGEATSPKGKYVHGIRRCGVCDYSLIEPAQ
;
A
#
# COMPACT_ATOMS: atom_id res chain seq x y z
N MET A 1 -15.40 9.88 -16.90
CA MET A 1 -14.50 9.66 -15.75
C MET A 1 -14.75 8.25 -15.21
N ALA A 2 -13.72 7.42 -15.04
CA ALA A 2 -13.90 6.06 -14.53
C ALA A 2 -14.54 6.12 -13.13
N LYS A 3 -15.64 5.40 -12.91
CA LYS A 3 -16.29 5.31 -11.60
C LYS A 3 -15.31 4.60 -10.65
N GLY A 4 -14.91 5.25 -9.56
CA GLY A 4 -14.09 4.63 -8.52
C GLY A 4 -14.84 3.49 -7.81
N ALA A 5 -14.17 2.76 -6.92
CA ALA A 5 -14.79 1.78 -6.05
C ALA A 5 -15.40 2.44 -4.79
N TRP A 6 -16.22 1.68 -4.06
CA TRP A 6 -16.74 2.09 -2.76
C TRP A 6 -15.59 2.17 -1.74
N CYS A 7 -15.46 3.31 -1.08
CA CYS A 7 -14.52 3.49 0.02
C CYS A 7 -15.13 2.88 1.31
N PRO A 8 -14.47 1.92 1.97
CA PRO A 8 -15.00 1.30 3.19
C PRO A 8 -15.00 2.24 4.40
N HIS A 9 -14.22 3.33 4.36
CA HIS A 9 -14.14 4.30 5.45
C HIS A 9 -15.26 5.35 5.41
N CYS A 10 -15.53 5.92 4.22
CA CYS A 10 -16.51 7.01 4.09
C CYS A 10 -17.76 6.63 3.29
N SER A 11 -17.89 5.38 2.84
CA SER A 11 -19.04 4.88 2.08
C SER A 11 -19.39 5.76 0.88
N LYS A 12 -18.38 6.15 0.09
CA LYS A 12 -18.55 6.90 -1.17
C LYS A 12 -17.84 6.19 -2.32
N LEU A 13 -18.38 6.30 -3.53
CA LEU A 13 -17.79 5.83 -4.80
C LEU A 13 -16.60 6.70 -5.25
N THR A 14 -15.60 6.81 -4.37
CA THR A 14 -14.46 7.73 -4.52
C THR A 14 -13.11 7.02 -4.30
N PHE A 15 -13.11 5.69 -4.23
CA PHE A 15 -11.90 4.90 -4.02
C PHE A 15 -11.23 4.57 -5.36
N HIS A 16 -10.18 5.31 -5.72
CA HIS A 16 -9.55 5.23 -7.04
C HIS A 16 -8.29 4.37 -7.00
N ASP A 17 -8.09 3.57 -8.03
CA ASP A 17 -6.87 2.77 -8.18
C ASP A 17 -5.68 3.66 -8.56
N LYS A 18 -4.55 3.46 -7.88
CA LYS A 18 -3.25 4.10 -8.13
C LYS A 18 -2.16 3.06 -8.41
N GLY A 19 -2.54 1.84 -8.83
CA GLY A 19 -1.64 0.75 -9.17
C GLY A 19 -1.42 -0.18 -7.99
N SER A 20 -0.46 0.15 -7.13
CA SER A 20 -0.10 -0.69 -5.96
C SER A 20 -1.02 -0.48 -4.75
N LEU A 21 -1.84 0.57 -4.80
CA LEU A 21 -2.71 1.02 -3.73
C LEU A 21 -3.94 1.70 -4.35
N SER A 22 -4.99 1.88 -3.55
CA SER A 22 -6.16 2.68 -3.90
C SER A 22 -6.32 3.80 -2.88
N VAL A 23 -6.69 5.00 -3.37
CA VAL A 23 -6.85 6.20 -2.54
C VAL A 23 -8.25 6.75 -2.68
N CYS A 24 -8.88 7.02 -1.55
CA CYS A 24 -10.15 7.72 -1.50
C CYS A 24 -9.97 9.20 -1.80
N SER A 25 -10.54 9.71 -2.90
CA SER A 25 -10.48 11.15 -3.18
C SER A 25 -11.30 12.00 -2.21
N SER A 26 -12.27 11.40 -1.48
CA SER A 26 -13.12 12.14 -0.53
C SER A 26 -12.56 12.20 0.90
N CYS A 27 -11.94 11.14 1.41
CA CYS A 27 -11.49 11.10 2.81
C CYS A 27 -10.01 10.73 2.95
N GLN A 28 -9.28 10.61 1.84
CA GLN A 28 -7.85 10.27 1.82
C GLN A 28 -7.49 8.91 2.43
N ALA A 29 -8.49 8.07 2.78
CA ALA A 29 -8.23 6.69 3.17
C ALA A 29 -7.44 5.97 2.08
N VAL A 30 -6.39 5.25 2.48
CA VAL A 30 -5.56 4.42 1.60
C VAL A 30 -5.91 2.97 1.90
N GLY A 31 -6.07 2.17 0.86
CA GLY A 31 -6.27 0.74 1.02
C GLY A 31 -5.64 -0.03 -0.12
N TRP A 32 -5.42 -1.30 0.17
CA TRP A 32 -4.79 -2.25 -0.73
C TRP A 32 -5.70 -3.47 -0.80
N SER A 33 -5.79 -4.11 -1.97
CA SER A 33 -6.63 -5.29 -2.15
C SER A 33 -5.77 -6.54 -2.32
N TRP A 34 -6.18 -7.64 -1.72
CA TRP A 34 -5.60 -8.99 -1.83
C TRP A 34 -5.59 -9.52 -3.28
N GLN A 35 -6.46 -9.01 -4.14
CA GLN A 35 -6.58 -9.46 -5.54
C GLN A 35 -5.75 -8.63 -6.53
N LYS A 36 -5.06 -7.58 -6.07
CA LYS A 36 -4.29 -6.70 -6.95
C LYS A 36 -2.81 -6.96 -6.78
N ALA A 37 -2.23 -7.60 -7.79
CA ALA A 37 -0.78 -7.74 -7.89
C ALA A 37 -0.13 -6.34 -7.88
N VAL A 38 0.98 -6.21 -7.14
CA VAL A 38 1.79 -4.98 -7.12
C VAL A 38 2.42 -4.81 -8.50
N ARG A 39 1.80 -3.99 -9.38
CA ARG A 39 2.22 -3.83 -10.78
C ARG A 39 3.47 -2.97 -10.96
N HIS A 40 3.72 -2.06 -10.01
CA HIS A 40 4.94 -1.23 -9.99
C HIS A 40 5.87 -1.72 -8.89
N MET A 41 6.39 -2.94 -9.06
CA MET A 41 7.50 -3.44 -8.28
C MET A 41 8.72 -2.55 -8.57
N GLY A 42 9.08 -1.68 -7.62
CA GLY A 42 10.33 -0.92 -7.73
C GLY A 42 11.50 -1.87 -7.99
N LYS A 43 12.34 -1.56 -8.98
CA LYS A 43 13.60 -2.27 -9.22
C LYS A 43 14.56 -1.91 -8.09
N GLY A 44 14.65 -2.76 -7.07
CA GLY A 44 15.56 -2.56 -5.96
C GLY A 44 15.82 -3.85 -5.19
N LYS A 45 17.02 -3.96 -4.61
CA LYS A 45 17.39 -4.98 -3.61
C LYS A 45 16.54 -4.77 -2.35
N GLY A 46 15.25 -5.07 -2.40
CA GLY A 46 14.42 -4.98 -1.20
C GLY A 46 14.68 -6.16 -0.26
N ASN A 47 14.15 -6.05 0.96
CA ASN A 47 14.25 -7.10 1.96
C ASN A 47 13.50 -8.34 1.48
N LYS A 48 14.09 -9.53 1.65
CA LYS A 48 13.37 -10.79 1.41
C LYS A 48 12.12 -10.82 2.28
N CYS A 49 11.01 -11.26 1.69
CA CYS A 49 9.78 -11.49 2.44
C CYS A 49 10.03 -12.59 3.48
N PRO A 50 9.86 -12.32 4.79
CA PRO A 50 10.09 -13.30 5.83
C PRO A 50 9.04 -14.42 5.82
N ASN A 51 7.86 -14.17 5.22
CA ASN A 51 6.77 -15.12 5.19
C ASN A 51 6.92 -16.16 4.07
N CYS A 52 7.21 -15.73 2.83
CA CYS A 52 7.30 -16.66 1.70
C CYS A 52 8.73 -16.96 1.23
N GLY A 53 9.75 -16.22 1.68
CA GLY A 53 11.17 -16.41 1.32
C GLY A 53 11.54 -16.16 -0.16
N ASN A 54 10.55 -16.15 -1.06
CA ASN A 54 10.70 -16.21 -2.51
C ASN A 54 10.74 -14.84 -3.19
N GLN A 55 10.25 -13.79 -2.54
CA GLN A 55 10.07 -12.48 -3.16
C GLN A 55 10.48 -11.33 -2.26
N THR A 56 10.67 -10.18 -2.90
CA THR A 56 11.09 -8.93 -2.28
C THR A 56 9.90 -8.18 -1.66
N LEU A 57 10.11 -7.51 -0.52
CA LEU A 57 9.15 -6.54 0.02
C LEU A 57 9.28 -5.22 -0.74
N HIS A 58 8.21 -4.81 -1.42
CA HIS A 58 8.14 -3.56 -2.17
C HIS A 58 7.49 -2.46 -1.35
N ARG A 59 8.04 -1.25 -1.39
CA ARG A 59 7.41 -0.10 -0.75
C ARG A 59 6.11 0.25 -1.46
N VAL A 60 5.01 0.27 -0.72
CA VAL A 60 3.65 0.55 -1.24
C VAL A 60 3.05 1.80 -0.62
N GLY A 61 3.65 2.39 0.40
CA GLY A 61 3.16 3.64 0.97
C GLY A 61 3.98 4.14 2.14
N GLU A 62 3.50 5.22 2.73
CA GLU A 62 4.02 5.84 3.94
C GLU A 62 2.85 6.16 4.88
N ALA A 63 3.05 5.99 6.18
CA ALA A 63 2.12 6.38 7.23
C ALA A 63 2.82 7.38 8.16
N THR A 64 2.24 8.58 8.29
CA THR A 64 2.78 9.62 9.17
C THR A 64 2.11 9.53 10.53
N SER A 65 2.90 9.53 11.60
CA SER A 65 2.35 9.59 12.97
C SER A 65 1.55 10.90 13.18
N PRO A 66 0.52 10.91 14.05
CA PRO A 66 -0.30 12.11 14.30
C PRO A 66 0.52 13.33 14.79
N LYS A 67 1.70 13.10 15.35
CA LYS A 67 2.62 14.14 15.83
C LYS A 67 3.64 14.58 14.78
N GLY A 68 3.53 14.11 13.53
CA GLY A 68 4.42 14.44 12.41
C GLY A 68 5.87 13.98 12.56
N LYS A 69 6.23 13.36 13.69
CA LYS A 69 7.61 13.10 14.09
C LYS A 69 8.23 11.88 13.41
N TYR A 70 7.39 10.93 12.99
CA TYR A 70 7.82 9.70 12.33
C TYR A 70 6.99 9.46 11.07
N VAL A 71 7.69 9.23 9.97
CA VAL A 71 7.14 8.64 8.76
C VAL A 71 7.49 7.16 8.82
N HIS A 72 6.50 6.28 8.69
CA HIS A 72 6.69 4.85 8.57
C HIS A 72 6.53 4.43 7.12
N GLY A 73 7.49 3.71 6.55
CA GLY A 73 7.34 3.05 5.26
C GLY A 73 6.49 1.79 5.41
N ILE A 74 5.51 1.64 4.53
CA ILE A 74 4.73 0.40 4.40
C ILE A 74 5.30 -0.36 3.20
N ARG A 75 5.78 -1.57 3.42
CA ARG A 75 6.21 -2.50 2.38
C ARG A 75 5.31 -3.72 2.31
N ARG A 76 5.16 -4.30 1.13
CA ARG A 76 4.35 -5.50 0.89
C ARG A 76 5.03 -6.48 -0.03
N CYS A 77 4.88 -7.77 0.26
CA CYS A 77 5.22 -8.85 -0.66
C CYS A 77 4.12 -9.00 -1.72
N GLY A 78 4.49 -9.00 -3.01
CA GLY A 78 3.53 -9.16 -4.10
C GLY A 78 2.96 -10.59 -4.29
N VAL A 79 3.36 -11.56 -3.46
CA VAL A 79 2.97 -12.98 -3.59
C VAL A 79 2.18 -13.50 -2.40
N CYS A 80 2.63 -13.24 -1.17
CA CYS A 80 1.97 -13.74 0.04
C CYS A 80 1.33 -12.62 0.88
N ASP A 81 1.32 -11.40 0.35
CA ASP A 81 0.68 -10.24 0.95
C ASP A 81 1.17 -9.82 2.34
N TYR A 82 2.26 -10.42 2.81
CA TYR A 82 2.95 -9.98 4.03
C TYR A 82 3.29 -8.50 3.93
N SER A 83 2.84 -7.75 4.93
CA SER A 83 3.04 -6.31 5.02
C SER A 83 3.96 -5.97 6.20
N LEU A 84 5.00 -5.20 5.93
CA LEU A 84 5.96 -4.69 6.90
C LEU A 84 5.77 -3.19 7.06
N ILE A 85 5.59 -2.73 8.29
CA ILE A 85 5.61 -1.30 8.62
C ILE A 85 6.92 -1.03 9.35
N GLU A 86 7.81 -0.28 8.71
CA GLU A 86 9.13 0.07 9.25
C GLU A 86 9.28 1.59 9.34
N PRO A 87 10.15 2.12 10.20
CA PRO A 87 10.52 3.54 10.16
C PRO A 87 11.03 3.90 8.75
N ALA A 88 10.50 4.96 8.14
CA ALA A 88 11.04 5.50 6.90
C ALA A 88 12.41 6.13 7.21
N GLN A 89 13.44 5.68 6.50
CA GLN A 89 14.78 6.28 6.50
C GLN A 89 14.80 7.53 5.63
#